data_AF-A0A3S3JY15-F1
#
_entry.id   AF-A0A3S3JY15-F1
#
_cell.length_a   1.000
_cell.length_b   1.000
_cell.length_c   1.000
_cell.angle_alpha   90.00
_cell.angle_beta   90.00
_cell.angle_gamma   90.00
#
_symmetry.space_group_name_H-M   'P 1'
#
loop_
_entity.id
_entity.type
_entity.pdbx_description
1 polymer ?
#
loop_
_entity_poly.entity_id
_entity_poly.type
_entity_poly.pdbx_seq_one_letter_code
_entity_poly.pdbx_strand_id
1 'polypeptide(L)' 'MTGSGHKAPSGWRIAVLGAGAWGTALALAMLRAGHFVRLYARDPETVAAIDRGEN' A
#
# COMPACT_ATOMS: atom_id res chain seq x y z
N MET A 1 -0.16 -13.08 -28.87
CA MET A 1 -0.70 -11.71 -28.78
C MET A 1 -1.70 -11.66 -27.63
N THR A 2 -1.26 -11.34 -26.41
CA THR A 2 -2.15 -10.95 -25.31
C THR A 2 -1.39 -9.91 -24.48
N GLY A 3 -1.46 -8.66 -24.92
CA GLY A 3 -1.05 -7.53 -24.08
C GLY A 3 -2.04 -7.45 -22.92
N SER A 4 -1.67 -7.98 -21.75
CA SER A 4 -2.36 -7.64 -20.51
C SER A 4 -2.02 -6.19 -20.22
N GLY A 5 -2.86 -5.29 -20.74
CA GLY A 5 -2.72 -3.86 -20.50
C GLY A 5 -2.77 -3.63 -19.00
N HIS A 6 -1.64 -3.25 -18.40
CA HIS A 6 -1.63 -2.69 -17.07
C HIS A 6 -2.41 -1.37 -17.15
N LYS A 7 -3.72 -1.44 -16.90
CA LYS A 7 -4.57 -0.26 -16.82
C LYS A 7 -3.93 0.66 -15.79
N ALA A 8 -3.53 1.85 -16.20
CA ALA A 8 -3.01 2.83 -15.27
C ALA A 8 -4.05 3.02 -14.15
N PRO A 9 -3.62 3.01 -12.87
CA PRO A 9 -4.57 3.16 -11.77
C PRO A 9 -5.37 4.45 -11.99
N SER A 10 -6.70 4.34 -11.94
CA SER A 10 -7.59 5.48 -12.12
C SER A 10 -7.60 6.43 -10.91
N GLY A 11 -7.08 5.98 -9.76
CA GLY A 11 -6.93 6.77 -8.55
C GLY A 11 -5.51 7.33 -8.36
N TRP A 12 -5.36 8.22 -7.37
CA TRP A 12 -4.08 8.83 -7.02
C TRP A 12 -3.02 7.78 -6.64
N ARG A 13 -1.76 8.09 -6.93
CA ARG A 13 -0.61 7.31 -6.44
C ARG A 13 -0.16 7.89 -5.11
N ILE A 14 -0.32 7.13 -4.03
CA ILE A 14 -0.10 7.58 -2.66
C ILE A 14 1.03 6.75 -2.05
N ALA A 15 2.02 7.44 -1.49
CA ALA A 15 3.04 6.83 -0.64
C ALA A 15 2.72 7.19 0.82
N VAL A 16 2.53 6.18 1.67
CA VAL A 16 2.37 6.35 3.11
C VAL A 16 3.69 6.00 3.78
N LEU A 17 4.29 6.96 4.47
CA LEU A 17 5.55 6.79 5.18
C LEU A 17 5.26 6.50 6.66
N GLY A 18 5.64 5.31 7.11
CA GLY A 18 5.38 4.82 8.46
C GLY A 18 4.24 3.81 8.47
N ALA A 19 4.52 2.63 9.04
CA ALA A 19 3.61 1.49 9.00
C ALA A 19 3.11 1.02 10.37
N GLY A 20 3.09 1.94 11.34
CA GLY A 20 2.35 1.76 12.58
C GLY A 20 0.84 1.87 12.36
N ALA A 21 0.06 1.70 13.43
CA ALA A 21 -1.40 1.62 13.39
C ALA A 21 -2.09 2.67 12.50
N TRP A 22 -1.73 3.94 12.64
CA TRP A 22 -2.35 5.02 11.86
C TRP A 22 -1.93 5.01 10.37
N GLY A 23 -0.66 4.73 10.08
CA GLY A 23 -0.18 4.65 8.70
C GLY A 23 -0.81 3.50 7.93
N THR A 24 -0.94 2.34 8.58
CA THR A 24 -1.66 1.19 8.04
C THR A 24 -3.14 1.51 7.83
N ALA A 25 -3.82 2.10 8.82
CA ALA A 25 -5.22 2.49 8.71
C ALA A 25 -5.46 3.49 7.55
N LEU A 26 -4.57 4.48 7.40
CA LEU A 26 -4.62 5.45 6.30
C LEU A 26 -4.41 4.76 4.95
N ALA A 27 -3.41 3.88 4.83
CA ALA A 27 -3.16 3.14 3.59
C ALA A 27 -4.38 2.30 3.19
N LEU A 28 -5.01 1.63 4.16
CA LEU A 28 -6.23 0.85 4.00
C LEU A 28 -7.45 1.69 3.60
N ALA A 29 -7.57 2.91 4.13
CA ALA A 29 -8.62 3.85 3.75
C ALA A 29 -8.46 4.33 2.31
N MET A 30 -7.23 4.68 1.90
CA MET A 30 -6.93 5.13 0.55
C MET A 30 -7.09 4.01 -0.50
N LEU A 31 -6.74 2.77 -0.15
CA LEU A 31 -7.01 1.60 -0.99
C LEU A 31 -8.52 1.40 -1.21
N ARG A 32 -9.33 1.53 -0.14
CA ARG A 32 -10.80 1.45 -0.23
C ARG A 32 -11.40 2.57 -1.06
N ALA A 33 -10.77 3.74 -1.10
CA ALA A 33 -11.15 4.86 -1.96
C ALA A 33 -10.75 4.66 -3.44
N GLY A 34 -10.14 3.52 -3.80
CA GLY A 34 -9.77 3.20 -5.18
C GLY A 34 -8.45 3.83 -5.63
N HIS A 35 -7.59 4.23 -4.70
CA HIS A 35 -6.27 4.77 -4.99
C HIS A 35 -5.20 3.68 -5.04
N PHE A 36 -4.08 3.97 -5.71
CA PHE A 36 -2.91 3.11 -5.73
C PHE A 36 -1.99 3.50 -4.58
N VAL A 37 -1.84 2.62 -3.59
CA VAL A 37 -1.13 2.94 -2.35
C VAL A 37 0.11 2.07 -2.19
N ARG A 38 1.22 2.67 -1.74
CA ARG A 38 2.38 1.95 -1.20
C ARG A 38 2.61 2.39 0.24
N LEU A 39 2.71 1.42 1.15
CA LEU A 39 3.09 1.62 2.54
C LEU A 39 4.58 1.37 2.68
N TYR A 40 5.30 2.32 3.30
CA TYR A 40 6.73 2.24 3.53
C TYR A 40 7.00 2.13 5.02
N ALA A 41 7.75 1.10 5.41
CA ALA A 41 8.37 1.01 6.72
C ALA A 41 9.88 1.24 6.60
N ARG A 42 10.52 1.71 7.68
CA ARG A 42 11.97 1.95 7.71
C ARG A 42 12.75 0.64 7.79
N ASP A 43 12.22 -0.33 8.52
CA ASP A 43 12.89 -1.54 8.91
C ASP A 43 12.32 -2.76 8.16
N PRO A 44 13.16 -3.64 7.58
CA PRO A 44 12.71 -4.83 6.86
C PRO A 44 11.88 -5.80 7.71
N GLU A 45 12.14 -5.94 9.01
CA GLU A 45 11.38 -6.85 9.86
C GLU A 45 9.93 -6.36 10.01
N THR A 46 9.76 -5.05 10.15
CA THR A 46 8.45 -4.41 10.14
C THR A 46 7.70 -4.67 8.82
N VAL A 47 8.37 -4.57 7.66
CA VAL A 47 7.77 -4.91 6.36
C VAL A 47 7.30 -6.37 6.35
N ALA A 48 8.15 -7.29 6.79
CA ALA A 48 7.82 -8.71 6.83
C ALA A 48 6.64 -9.00 7.79
N ALA A 49 6.56 -8.32 8.93
CA ALA A 49 5.42 -8.42 9.85
C ALA A 49 4.11 -7.93 9.19
N ILE A 50 4.15 -6.81 8.46
CA ILE A 50 2.99 -6.29 7.72
C ILE A 50 2.56 -7.25 6.61
N ASP A 51 3.49 -7.83 5.88
CA ASP A 51 3.20 -8.82 4.82
C ASP A 51 2.52 -10.07 5.39
N ARG A 52 2.77 -10.40 6.67
CA ARG A 52 2.07 -11.46 7.40
C ARG A 52 0.79 -10.99 8.11
N GLY A 53 0.52 -9.69 8.16
CA GLY A 53 -0.62 -9.10 8.87
C GLY A 53 -0.45 -9.04 10.39
N GLU A 54 0.78 -8.94 10.88
CA GLU A 54 1.16 -8.99 12.29
C GLU A 54 1.52 -7.59 12.87
N ASN A 55 1.03 -6.52 12.23
CA ASN A 55 1.40 -5.13 12.54
C ASN A 55 0.41 -4.39 13.45
#